data_AF-A0A1W6MTC1-F1
#
_entry.id   AF-A0A1W6MTC1-F1
#
_cell.length_a   1.000
_cell.length_b   1.000
_cell.length_c   1.000
_cell.angle_alpha   90.00
_cell.angle_beta   90.00
_cell.angle_gamma   90.00
#
_symmetry.space_group_name_H-M   'P 1'
#
loop_
_entity.id
_entity.type
_entity.pdbx_description
1 polymer ?
#
loop_
_entity_poly.entity_id
_entity_poly.type
_entity_poly.pdbx_seq_one_letter_code
_entity_poly.pdbx_strand_id
1 'polypeptide(L)'
;MSVSGMEKEWLLEPRRGPIEARPFGVRVSLGLGASAVIVLLGFWAFSGRPSESGPSEAAEARPPVAAQPAVQLDLPAQEFAGLSRVVATSGEEVVRIDSLTIGQFGQSAAFARFDLRQASGDARANPEFALDVAHEAEQAGLKIVKSGPPSPFASRFGAFEVAEAKVSGKTLGGASVERDCQTLRLAGAKLGVEIAGVVCAGPGQAFDRKMLGCLVDQLSFRSNGAAPAVDKFFLLAEPLRGQACAVAAASSEKADWMAAHSVPPGAASPALPAKTAKKAR
;
A
#
# COMPACT_ATOMS: atom_id res chain seq x y z
N MET A 1 -38.25 17.96 -15.97
CA MET A 1 -38.58 16.75 -15.20
C MET A 1 -39.13 15.73 -16.18
N SER A 2 -38.35 14.71 -16.53
CA SER A 2 -38.83 13.56 -17.29
C SER A 2 -37.88 12.40 -17.01
N VAL A 3 -38.34 11.47 -16.17
CA VAL A 3 -37.71 10.19 -15.89
C VAL A 3 -38.70 9.16 -16.40
N SER A 4 -38.35 8.38 -17.41
CA SER A 4 -38.97 7.08 -17.71
C SER A 4 -38.24 6.43 -18.87
N GLY A 5 -37.59 5.29 -18.60
CA GLY A 5 -37.05 4.45 -19.67
C GLY A 5 -35.93 3.50 -19.28
N MET A 6 -35.93 2.87 -18.09
CA MET A 6 -35.01 1.74 -17.80
C MET A 6 -35.61 0.66 -16.87
N GLU A 7 -36.93 0.51 -16.83
CA GLU A 7 -37.57 -0.57 -16.08
C GLU A 7 -38.41 -1.41 -17.04
N LYS A 8 -37.82 -2.41 -17.71
CA LYS A 8 -38.60 -3.55 -18.28
C LYS A 8 -37.83 -4.74 -18.84
N GLU A 9 -36.54 -4.91 -18.60
CA GLU A 9 -35.79 -6.03 -19.24
C GLU A 9 -35.53 -7.27 -18.37
N TRP A 10 -36.03 -7.32 -17.13
CA TRP A 10 -35.76 -8.44 -16.22
C TRP A 10 -36.85 -9.52 -16.13
N LEU A 11 -37.89 -9.50 -16.99
CA LEU A 11 -39.09 -10.34 -16.81
C LEU A 11 -39.24 -11.54 -17.76
N LEU A 12 -38.22 -11.95 -18.51
CA LEU A 12 -38.38 -13.06 -19.48
C LEU A 12 -37.24 -14.08 -19.46
N GLU A 13 -36.93 -14.67 -18.31
CA GLU A 13 -36.27 -16.00 -18.25
C GLU A 13 -36.86 -16.88 -17.14
N PRO A 14 -37.82 -17.79 -17.45
CA PRO A 14 -38.35 -18.74 -16.49
C PRO A 14 -37.60 -20.08 -16.59
N ARG A 15 -36.35 -20.15 -16.09
CA ARG A 15 -35.62 -21.44 -15.92
C ARG A 15 -34.62 -21.48 -14.76
N ARG A 16 -35.01 -20.99 -13.57
CA ARG A 16 -34.32 -21.36 -12.33
C ARG A 16 -35.35 -21.77 -11.29
N GLY A 17 -35.47 -23.08 -11.10
CA GLY A 17 -36.25 -23.66 -10.01
C GLY A 17 -35.64 -23.34 -8.64
N PRO A 18 -36.37 -23.63 -7.55
CA PRO A 18 -35.91 -23.38 -6.19
C PRO A 18 -34.63 -24.16 -5.88
N ILE A 19 -33.69 -23.50 -5.20
CA ILE A 19 -32.44 -24.10 -4.72
C ILE A 19 -32.80 -25.09 -3.62
N GLU A 20 -32.86 -26.37 -3.95
CA GLU A 20 -32.93 -27.44 -2.96
C GLU A 20 -31.56 -27.56 -2.26
N ALA A 21 -31.55 -27.31 -0.94
CA ALA A 21 -30.40 -27.55 -0.09
C ALA A 21 -30.10 -29.05 -0.06
N ARG A 22 -28.95 -29.46 -0.60
CA ARG A 22 -28.48 -30.85 -0.53
C ARG A 22 -27.99 -31.15 0.89
N PRO A 23 -28.54 -32.16 1.60
CA PRO A 23 -28.06 -32.58 2.91
C PRO A 23 -27.08 -33.75 2.72
N PHE A 24 -25.83 -33.47 2.36
CA PHE A 24 -24.78 -34.49 2.36
C PHE A 24 -23.50 -33.89 2.93
N GLY A 25 -23.10 -34.33 4.12
CA GLY A 25 -21.76 -34.03 4.63
C GLY A 25 -21.54 -34.07 6.14
N VAL A 26 -22.55 -34.35 6.97
CA VAL A 26 -22.32 -34.67 8.38
C VAL A 26 -21.87 -36.13 8.46
N ARG A 27 -20.55 -36.41 8.36
CA ARG A 27 -19.86 -37.65 8.79
C ARG A 27 -18.40 -37.69 8.33
N VAL A 28 -17.54 -36.79 8.81
CA VAL A 28 -16.09 -37.06 8.90
C VAL A 28 -15.53 -36.34 10.12
N SER A 29 -15.77 -36.89 11.31
CA SER A 29 -15.20 -36.37 12.56
C SER A 29 -15.03 -37.51 13.55
N LEU A 30 -14.15 -38.47 13.23
CA LEU A 30 -13.65 -39.53 14.13
C LEU A 30 -12.53 -40.28 13.37
N GLY A 31 -11.28 -39.79 13.43
CA GLY A 31 -10.18 -40.48 12.73
C GLY A 31 -8.80 -39.84 12.74
N LEU A 32 -8.47 -38.97 13.69
CA LEU A 32 -7.14 -38.32 13.77
C LEU A 32 -6.63 -38.22 15.22
N GLY A 33 -6.99 -39.20 16.06
CA GLY A 33 -6.59 -39.24 17.48
C GLY A 33 -5.53 -40.29 17.83
N ALA A 34 -5.02 -41.08 16.87
CA ALA A 34 -4.16 -42.24 17.16
C ALA A 34 -2.72 -42.14 16.61
N SER A 35 -2.42 -41.22 15.70
CA SER A 35 -1.09 -41.11 15.06
C SER A 35 -0.06 -40.31 15.88
N ALA A 36 -0.49 -39.42 16.79
CA ALA A 36 0.41 -38.58 17.57
C ALA A 36 1.18 -39.34 18.68
N VAL A 37 0.66 -40.48 19.16
CA VAL A 37 1.29 -41.24 20.26
C VAL A 37 2.45 -42.12 19.76
N ILE A 38 2.40 -42.62 18.51
CA ILE A 38 3.45 -43.49 17.96
C ILE A 38 4.72 -42.68 17.61
N VAL A 39 4.58 -41.42 17.15
CA VAL A 39 5.73 -40.57 16.83
C VAL A 39 6.52 -40.17 18.10
N LEU A 40 5.84 -39.96 19.23
CA LEU A 40 6.51 -39.61 20.49
C LEU A 40 7.26 -40.79 21.13
N LEU A 41 6.80 -42.03 20.94
CA LEU A 41 7.51 -43.21 21.46
C LEU A 41 8.74 -43.59 20.62
N GLY A 42 8.78 -43.26 19.33
CA GLY A 42 9.96 -43.49 18.48
C GLY A 42 11.16 -42.61 18.85
N PHE A 43 10.92 -41.41 19.38
CA PHE A 43 11.97 -40.42 19.67
C PHE A 43 12.84 -40.79 20.88
N TRP A 44 12.32 -41.58 21.83
CA TRP A 44 13.07 -42.05 23.01
C TRP A 44 13.93 -43.29 22.75
N ALA A 45 13.61 -44.08 21.73
CA ALA A 45 14.38 -45.28 21.40
C ALA A 45 15.67 -44.99 20.62
N PHE A 46 15.80 -43.80 20.01
CA PHE A 46 16.94 -43.44 19.15
C PHE A 46 17.94 -42.45 19.78
N SER A 47 17.64 -41.91 20.96
CA SER A 47 18.46 -40.87 21.62
C SER A 47 19.61 -41.42 22.49
N GLY A 48 19.96 -42.71 22.35
CA GLY A 48 20.86 -43.42 23.27
C GLY A 48 22.20 -43.90 22.71
N ARG A 49 22.81 -43.25 21.72
CA ARG A 49 24.20 -43.57 21.33
C ARG A 49 25.10 -42.32 21.32
N PRO A 50 25.95 -42.12 22.34
CA PRO A 50 27.03 -41.16 22.24
C PRO A 50 28.03 -41.67 21.19
N SER A 51 28.17 -40.93 20.10
CA SER A 51 29.20 -41.17 19.10
C SER A 51 30.50 -40.58 19.62
N GLU A 52 31.44 -41.44 20.00
CA GLU A 52 32.79 -41.06 20.36
C GLU A 52 33.52 -40.64 19.08
N SER A 53 33.60 -39.33 18.83
CA SER A 53 34.39 -38.76 17.74
C SER A 53 35.75 -38.35 18.29
N GLY A 54 36.81 -38.99 17.79
CA GLY A 54 38.20 -38.58 18.03
C GLY A 54 38.50 -37.16 17.51
N PRO A 55 39.67 -36.60 17.85
CA PRO A 55 39.99 -35.22 17.59
C PRO A 55 40.24 -35.00 16.09
N SER A 56 39.24 -34.45 15.40
CA SER A 56 39.41 -33.85 14.07
C SER A 56 39.88 -32.41 14.27
N GLU A 57 41.02 -32.09 13.66
CA GLU A 57 41.58 -30.75 13.57
C GLU A 57 40.50 -29.71 13.28
N ALA A 58 40.49 -28.66 14.10
CA ALA A 58 39.64 -27.50 13.96
C ALA A 58 39.97 -26.78 12.65
N ALA A 59 39.21 -27.09 11.60
CA ALA A 59 39.05 -26.18 10.48
C ALA A 59 38.35 -24.93 11.03
N GLU A 60 39.13 -23.86 11.19
CA GLU A 60 38.70 -22.54 11.62
C GLU A 60 37.52 -22.09 10.76
N ALA A 61 36.31 -22.23 11.31
CA ALA A 61 35.09 -21.83 10.67
C ALA A 61 35.11 -20.30 10.57
N ARG A 62 35.46 -19.79 9.39
CA ARG A 62 35.22 -18.39 9.05
C ARG A 62 33.74 -18.09 9.36
N PRO A 63 33.43 -17.02 10.09
CA PRO A 63 32.04 -16.64 10.30
C PRO A 63 31.39 -16.47 8.93
N PRO A 64 30.15 -16.96 8.73
CA PRO A 64 29.44 -16.72 7.48
C PRO A 64 29.39 -15.21 7.27
N VAL A 65 29.98 -14.74 6.18
CA VAL A 65 29.81 -13.37 5.71
C VAL A 65 28.30 -13.19 5.58
N ALA A 66 27.70 -12.40 6.46
CA ALA A 66 26.28 -12.09 6.40
C ALA A 66 25.99 -11.62 4.98
N ALA A 67 25.20 -12.40 4.24
CA ALA A 67 24.79 -12.05 2.90
C ALA A 67 24.15 -10.67 2.98
N GLN A 68 24.78 -9.68 2.34
CA GLN A 68 24.21 -8.33 2.29
C GLN A 68 22.79 -8.46 1.73
N PRO A 69 21.79 -7.73 2.28
CA PRO A 69 20.41 -7.88 1.87
C PRO A 69 20.33 -7.68 0.36
N ALA A 70 19.96 -8.78 -0.28
CA ALA A 70 19.78 -8.93 -1.71
C ALA A 70 18.60 -8.06 -2.11
N VAL A 71 18.88 -6.91 -2.72
CA VAL A 71 17.91 -5.86 -3.13
C VAL A 71 17.54 -4.86 -2.04
N GLN A 72 17.67 -3.57 -2.36
CA GLN A 72 17.29 -2.47 -1.48
C GLN A 72 16.38 -1.49 -2.22
N LEU A 73 15.07 -1.64 -2.03
CA LEU A 73 14.10 -0.60 -2.32
C LEU A 73 14.33 0.53 -1.31
N ASP A 74 14.53 1.76 -1.79
CA ASP A 74 14.86 2.91 -0.96
C ASP A 74 14.14 4.18 -1.42
N LEU A 75 13.97 5.11 -0.48
CA LEU A 75 13.25 6.36 -0.67
C LEU A 75 13.96 7.51 0.08
N PRO A 76 14.82 8.28 -0.59
CA PRO A 76 15.62 9.33 0.02
C PRO A 76 14.84 10.64 0.22
N ALA A 77 13.63 10.54 0.78
CA ALA A 77 12.72 11.67 0.97
C ALA A 77 12.89 12.31 2.37
N GLN A 78 13.01 13.65 2.42
CA GLN A 78 13.33 14.40 3.63
C GLN A 78 12.23 14.32 4.69
N GLU A 79 10.97 14.24 4.27
CA GLU A 79 9.82 14.09 5.14
C GLU A 79 9.80 12.76 5.92
N PHE A 80 10.64 11.80 5.51
CA PHE A 80 10.88 10.54 6.21
C PHE A 80 12.29 10.45 6.82
N ALA A 81 13.03 11.56 6.91
CA ALA A 81 14.35 11.59 7.52
C ALA A 81 14.27 11.21 9.00
N GLY A 82 15.16 10.31 9.44
CA GLY A 82 15.23 9.85 10.83
C GLY A 82 14.17 8.81 11.23
N LEU A 83 13.25 8.44 10.32
CA LEU A 83 12.27 7.37 10.59
C LEU A 83 12.85 5.98 10.34
N SER A 84 12.35 4.99 11.09
CA SER A 84 12.73 3.59 10.93
C SER A 84 12.37 3.08 9.53
N ARG A 85 13.27 2.31 8.91
CA ARG A 85 13.08 1.71 7.58
C ARG A 85 13.18 0.21 7.69
N VAL A 86 12.23 -0.49 7.07
CA VAL A 86 12.19 -1.94 6.99
C VAL A 86 12.04 -2.32 5.53
N VAL A 87 13.00 -3.08 5.02
CA VAL A 87 12.93 -3.71 3.70
C VAL A 87 12.67 -5.19 3.92
N ALA A 88 11.71 -5.75 3.21
CA ALA A 88 11.39 -7.16 3.25
C ALA A 88 11.18 -7.69 1.83
N THR A 89 11.68 -8.89 1.57
CA THR A 89 11.36 -9.62 0.34
C THR A 89 10.54 -10.83 0.74
N SER A 90 9.41 -11.03 0.06
CA SER A 90 8.54 -12.18 0.25
C SER A 90 8.07 -12.71 -1.11
N GLY A 91 7.35 -13.84 -1.08
CA GLY A 91 6.80 -14.46 -2.28
C GLY A 91 7.42 -15.80 -2.63
N GLU A 92 6.81 -16.48 -3.61
CA GLU A 92 7.26 -17.76 -4.15
C GLU A 92 8.02 -17.54 -5.47
N GLU A 93 8.58 -18.59 -6.07
CA GLU A 93 9.34 -18.49 -7.33
C GLU A 93 8.58 -17.77 -8.46
N VAL A 94 7.24 -17.81 -8.44
CA VAL A 94 6.35 -17.24 -9.47
C VAL A 94 6.04 -15.76 -9.22
N VAL A 95 5.99 -15.33 -7.96
CA VAL A 95 5.64 -13.95 -7.60
C VAL A 95 6.53 -13.50 -6.47
N ARG A 96 7.42 -12.55 -6.77
CA ARG A 96 8.29 -11.89 -5.79
C ARG A 96 7.67 -10.55 -5.39
N ILE A 97 7.75 -10.21 -4.11
CA ILE A 97 7.31 -8.93 -3.55
C ILE A 97 8.46 -8.33 -2.75
N ASP A 98 8.93 -7.16 -3.17
CA ASP A 98 9.89 -6.36 -2.41
C ASP A 98 9.15 -5.17 -1.77
N SER A 99 9.13 -5.15 -0.44
CA SER A 99 8.44 -4.17 0.39
C SER A 99 9.40 -3.19 1.02
N LEU A 100 9.07 -1.89 0.99
CA LEU A 100 9.72 -0.83 1.78
C LEU A 100 8.68 -0.22 2.71
N THR A 101 8.90 -0.32 4.02
CA THR A 101 8.09 0.36 5.04
C THR A 101 8.92 1.39 5.78
N ILE A 102 8.39 2.60 5.94
CA ILE A 102 9.03 3.73 6.60
C ILE A 102 8.12 4.30 7.68
N GLY A 103 8.67 4.48 8.87
CA GLY A 103 7.92 4.88 10.06
C GLY A 103 7.06 3.76 10.64
N GLN A 104 6.11 4.13 11.50
CA GLN A 104 5.16 3.22 12.13
C GLN A 104 3.76 3.85 12.11
N PHE A 105 2.78 3.15 11.53
CA PHE A 105 1.44 3.71 11.28
C PHE A 105 0.76 4.27 12.54
N GLY A 106 0.92 3.58 13.68
CA GLY A 106 0.30 3.96 14.94
C GLY A 106 1.03 5.05 15.74
N GLN A 107 2.10 5.63 15.20
CA GLN A 107 2.80 6.75 15.81
C GLN A 107 2.38 8.08 15.17
N SER A 108 2.69 9.19 15.84
CA SER A 108 2.41 10.53 15.33
C SER A 108 3.23 10.88 14.08
N ALA A 109 4.35 10.22 13.80
CA ALA A 109 5.16 10.51 12.62
C ALA A 109 4.50 10.09 11.29
N ALA A 110 5.06 10.55 10.16
CA ALA A 110 4.66 10.09 8.84
C ALA A 110 4.86 8.57 8.69
N PHE A 111 4.08 7.95 7.82
CA PHE A 111 4.16 6.53 7.50
C PHE A 111 4.10 6.35 5.99
N ALA A 112 4.93 5.47 5.45
CA ALA A 112 4.84 5.07 4.06
C ALA A 112 5.11 3.58 3.93
N ARG A 113 4.39 2.92 3.03
CA ARG A 113 4.72 1.59 2.56
C ARG A 113 4.58 1.54 1.04
N PHE A 114 5.58 0.95 0.41
CA PHE A 114 5.59 0.65 -1.02
C PHE A 114 5.89 -0.82 -1.21
N ASP A 115 5.13 -1.44 -2.10
CA ASP A 115 5.27 -2.83 -2.49
C ASP A 115 5.52 -2.90 -3.98
N LEU A 116 6.61 -3.58 -4.33
CA LEU A 116 7.05 -3.83 -5.68
C LEU A 116 6.85 -5.31 -5.98
N ARG A 117 5.84 -5.63 -6.78
CA ARG A 117 5.53 -7.00 -7.14
C ARG A 117 6.08 -7.29 -8.53
N GLN A 118 6.80 -8.39 -8.62
CA GLN A 118 7.29 -8.95 -9.87
C GLN A 118 6.58 -10.28 -10.09
N ALA A 119 5.66 -10.32 -11.06
CA ALA A 119 5.02 -11.56 -11.48
C ALA A 119 5.76 -12.13 -12.70
N SER A 120 6.01 -13.44 -12.72
CA SER A 120 6.55 -14.14 -13.90
C SER A 120 5.49 -14.42 -14.98
N GLY A 121 4.26 -13.92 -14.80
CA GLY A 121 3.12 -14.11 -15.69
C GLY A 121 2.27 -12.83 -15.81
N ASP A 122 0.99 -12.98 -16.14
CA ASP A 122 0.10 -11.83 -16.24
C ASP A 122 0.05 -11.08 -14.90
N ALA A 123 0.17 -9.76 -14.99
CA ALA A 123 -0.07 -8.86 -13.88
C ALA A 123 -1.43 -9.17 -13.25
N ARG A 124 -1.58 -8.88 -11.95
CA ARG A 124 -2.85 -8.98 -11.24
C ARG A 124 -3.89 -8.18 -12.01
N ALA A 125 -4.71 -8.87 -12.76
CA ALA A 125 -5.76 -8.29 -13.60
C ALA A 125 -6.98 -7.97 -12.73
N ASN A 126 -6.78 -7.31 -11.60
CA ASN A 126 -7.89 -6.84 -10.80
C ASN A 126 -8.29 -5.44 -11.30
N PRO A 127 -9.42 -5.31 -12.02
CA PRO A 127 -9.80 -4.01 -12.56
C PRO A 127 -10.10 -3.01 -11.43
N GLU A 128 -10.46 -3.47 -10.23
CA GLU A 128 -10.94 -2.61 -9.16
C GLU A 128 -9.82 -2.10 -8.24
N PHE A 129 -9.52 -0.81 -8.38
CA PHE A 129 -8.54 -0.08 -7.57
C PHE A 129 -8.70 -0.33 -6.07
N ALA A 130 -9.92 -0.17 -5.55
CA ALA A 130 -10.18 -0.24 -4.11
C ALA A 130 -9.88 -1.62 -3.51
N LEU A 131 -10.11 -2.70 -4.26
CA LEU A 131 -9.85 -4.06 -3.80
C LEU A 131 -8.35 -4.36 -3.74
N ASP A 132 -7.59 -3.88 -4.74
CA ASP A 132 -6.13 -4.05 -4.75
C ASP A 132 -5.45 -3.28 -3.62
N VAL A 133 -5.79 -2.01 -3.43
CA VAL A 133 -5.19 -1.22 -2.34
C VAL A 133 -5.62 -1.71 -0.98
N ALA A 134 -6.82 -2.28 -0.84
CA ALA A 134 -7.25 -2.93 0.40
C ALA A 134 -6.40 -4.17 0.70
N HIS A 135 -6.17 -5.02 -0.30
CA HIS A 135 -5.31 -6.19 -0.13
C HIS A 135 -3.87 -5.80 0.21
N GLU A 136 -3.32 -4.76 -0.43
CA GLU A 136 -1.96 -4.29 -0.11
C GLU A 136 -1.88 -3.69 1.31
N ALA A 137 -2.90 -2.94 1.73
CA ALA A 137 -2.98 -2.43 3.10
C ALA A 137 -3.02 -3.57 4.13
N GLU A 138 -3.75 -4.66 3.85
CA GLU A 138 -3.84 -5.83 4.72
C GLU A 138 -2.48 -6.54 4.89
N GLN A 139 -1.64 -6.60 3.86
CA GLN A 139 -0.27 -7.12 3.96
C GLN A 139 0.58 -6.34 4.97
N ALA A 140 0.21 -5.08 5.23
CA ALA A 140 0.86 -4.22 6.22
C ALA A 140 0.19 -4.26 7.60
N GLY A 141 -0.83 -5.11 7.81
CA GLY A 141 -1.66 -5.11 9.02
C GLY A 141 -2.55 -3.86 9.14
N LEU A 142 -2.84 -3.21 8.01
CA LEU A 142 -3.71 -2.03 7.92
C LEU A 142 -5.04 -2.42 7.29
N LYS A 143 -6.04 -1.57 7.45
CA LYS A 143 -7.36 -1.74 6.85
C LYS A 143 -7.84 -0.43 6.26
N ILE A 144 -8.23 -0.46 4.99
CA ILE A 144 -8.92 0.67 4.35
C ILE A 144 -10.34 0.76 4.91
N VAL A 145 -10.64 1.84 5.63
CA VAL A 145 -11.96 2.13 6.20
C VAL A 145 -12.86 2.80 5.15
N LYS A 146 -12.28 3.72 4.39
CA LYS A 146 -12.95 4.44 3.31
C LYS A 146 -11.92 4.79 2.23
N SER A 147 -12.30 4.65 0.96
CA SER A 147 -11.52 5.15 -0.17
C SER A 147 -12.36 6.16 -0.96
N GLY A 148 -11.72 7.24 -1.41
CA GLY A 148 -12.25 8.11 -2.44
C GLY A 148 -12.20 7.46 -3.83
N PRO A 149 -12.76 8.12 -4.86
CA PRO A 149 -12.65 7.66 -6.23
C PRO A 149 -11.19 7.74 -6.71
N PRO A 150 -10.68 6.72 -7.44
CA PRO A 150 -9.35 6.79 -8.02
C PRO A 150 -9.28 7.88 -9.08
N SER A 151 -8.12 8.53 -9.15
CA SER A 151 -7.83 9.57 -10.14
C SER A 151 -6.46 9.33 -10.79
N PRO A 152 -6.30 9.65 -12.08
CA PRO A 152 -5.07 9.35 -12.83
C PRO A 152 -3.91 10.26 -12.39
N PHE A 153 -2.75 9.67 -12.12
CA PHE A 153 -1.54 10.35 -11.69
C PHE A 153 -0.37 9.89 -12.56
N ALA A 154 0.54 10.77 -12.93
CA ALA A 154 1.71 10.41 -13.73
C ALA A 154 2.98 10.57 -12.89
N SER A 155 3.89 9.61 -13.02
CA SER A 155 5.25 9.69 -12.47
C SER A 155 6.26 9.18 -13.50
N ARG A 156 7.55 9.20 -13.14
CA ARG A 156 8.61 8.62 -13.97
C ARG A 156 8.42 7.15 -14.34
N PHE A 157 7.63 6.40 -13.56
CA PHE A 157 7.34 4.99 -13.80
C PHE A 157 6.14 4.77 -14.74
N GLY A 158 5.35 5.80 -14.99
CA GLY A 158 4.16 5.74 -15.85
C GLY A 158 2.90 6.30 -15.18
N ALA A 159 1.76 5.81 -15.65
CA ALA A 159 0.46 6.17 -15.09
C ALA A 159 0.19 5.36 -13.81
N PHE A 160 -0.35 6.02 -12.80
CA PHE A 160 -0.87 5.43 -11.58
C PHE A 160 -2.33 5.85 -11.42
N GLU A 161 -3.03 5.09 -10.62
CA GLU A 161 -4.26 5.53 -9.98
C GLU A 161 -3.94 5.91 -8.54
N VAL A 162 -4.53 7.01 -8.07
CA VAL A 162 -4.37 7.52 -6.71
C VAL A 162 -5.72 7.86 -6.13
N ALA A 163 -5.93 7.51 -4.86
CA ALA A 163 -7.09 7.94 -4.09
C ALA A 163 -6.71 8.30 -2.65
N GLU A 164 -7.41 9.30 -2.12
CA GLU A 164 -7.47 9.56 -0.70
C GLU A 164 -8.16 8.39 0.00
N ALA A 165 -7.60 7.93 1.11
CA ALA A 165 -8.16 6.85 1.89
C ALA A 165 -8.06 7.13 3.38
N LYS A 166 -9.11 6.78 4.11
CA LYS A 166 -9.06 6.64 5.55
C LYS A 166 -8.60 5.23 5.87
N VAL A 167 -7.45 5.11 6.52
CA VAL A 167 -6.82 3.84 6.85
C VAL A 167 -6.86 3.67 8.36
N SER A 168 -7.10 2.44 8.82
CA SER A 168 -7.04 2.05 10.22
C SER A 168 -5.91 1.05 10.45
N GLY A 169 -5.34 1.09 11.63
CA GLY A 169 -4.26 0.19 12.05
C GLY A 169 -4.11 0.20 13.56
N LYS A 170 -3.21 -0.64 14.08
CA LYS A 170 -2.96 -0.73 15.52
C LYS A 170 -1.77 0.11 15.93
N THR A 171 -1.85 0.75 17.10
CA THR A 171 -0.69 1.31 17.79
C THR A 171 0.13 0.21 18.45
N LEU A 172 1.34 0.55 18.94
CA LEU A 172 2.14 -0.37 19.75
C LEU A 172 1.40 -0.86 21.01
N GLY A 173 0.47 -0.05 21.54
CA GLY A 173 -0.40 -0.41 22.66
C GLY A 173 -1.66 -1.19 22.26
N GLY A 174 -1.79 -1.59 20.99
CA GLY A 174 -2.93 -2.37 20.47
C GLY A 174 -4.21 -1.57 20.23
N ALA A 175 -4.24 -0.28 20.54
CA ALA A 175 -5.38 0.59 20.26
C ALA A 175 -5.53 0.80 18.74
N SER A 176 -6.78 0.85 18.26
CA SER A 176 -7.06 1.18 16.86
C SER A 176 -6.92 2.69 16.65
N VAL A 177 -6.22 3.09 15.60
CA VAL A 177 -6.10 4.48 15.16
C VAL A 177 -6.45 4.59 13.68
N GLU A 178 -7.10 5.69 13.31
CA GLU A 178 -7.42 6.02 11.93
C GLU A 178 -6.59 7.21 11.46
N ARG A 179 -6.14 7.17 10.20
CA ARG A 179 -5.36 8.24 9.57
C ARG A 179 -5.84 8.46 8.14
N ASP A 180 -5.76 9.72 7.71
CA ASP A 180 -5.94 10.08 6.31
C ASP A 180 -4.63 9.84 5.57
N CYS A 181 -4.72 9.09 4.47
CA CYS A 181 -3.59 8.62 3.69
C CYS A 181 -3.89 8.78 2.19
N GLN A 182 -2.85 8.77 1.38
CA GLN A 182 -2.92 8.55 -0.07
C GLN A 182 -2.61 7.08 -0.36
N THR A 183 -3.43 6.46 -1.20
CA THR A 183 -3.17 5.12 -1.75
C THR A 183 -2.88 5.25 -3.23
N LEU A 184 -1.99 4.40 -3.74
CA LEU A 184 -1.61 4.42 -5.15
C LEU A 184 -1.35 3.01 -5.69
N ARG A 185 -1.60 2.83 -6.98
CA ARG A 185 -1.12 1.65 -7.74
C ARG A 185 -0.69 2.05 -9.14
N LEU A 186 0.33 1.38 -9.68
CA LEU A 186 0.76 1.53 -11.06
C LEU A 186 -0.35 1.00 -11.98
N ALA A 187 -0.83 1.84 -12.89
CA ALA A 187 -1.84 1.48 -13.86
C ALA A 187 -1.17 0.81 -15.07
N GLY A 188 -1.65 -0.40 -15.41
CA GLY A 188 -1.16 -1.16 -16.56
C GLY A 188 0.30 -1.58 -16.38
N ALA A 189 0.51 -2.66 -15.62
CA ALA A 189 1.82 -3.22 -15.33
C ALA A 189 2.75 -3.25 -16.55
N LYS A 190 4.00 -2.86 -16.35
CA LYS A 190 5.02 -2.84 -17.40
C LYS A 190 6.14 -3.77 -17.02
N LEU A 191 6.61 -4.57 -17.98
CA LEU A 191 7.70 -5.54 -17.76
C LEU A 191 7.38 -6.53 -16.61
N GLY A 192 6.12 -6.83 -16.33
CA GLY A 192 5.71 -7.70 -15.22
C GLY A 192 5.90 -7.08 -13.83
N VAL A 193 6.10 -5.76 -13.77
CA VAL A 193 6.30 -5.00 -12.53
C VAL A 193 5.03 -4.23 -12.18
N GLU A 194 4.61 -4.37 -10.93
CA GLU A 194 3.54 -3.60 -10.30
C GLU A 194 4.11 -2.84 -9.10
N ILE A 195 3.60 -1.63 -8.88
CA ILE A 195 3.91 -0.83 -7.70
C ILE A 195 2.59 -0.50 -7.03
N ALA A 196 2.49 -0.74 -5.73
CA ALA A 196 1.38 -0.28 -4.91
C ALA A 196 1.93 0.38 -3.64
N GLY A 197 1.14 1.25 -3.02
CA GLY A 197 1.58 1.89 -1.79
C GLY A 197 0.49 2.66 -1.05
N VAL A 198 0.80 2.92 0.21
CA VAL A 198 0.02 3.74 1.13
C VAL A 198 0.94 4.72 1.85
N VAL A 199 0.55 5.98 1.89
CA VAL A 199 1.35 7.07 2.44
C VAL A 199 0.47 7.94 3.32
N CYS A 200 0.86 8.12 4.58
CA CYS A 200 0.12 8.88 5.57
C CYS A 200 1.01 9.99 6.13
N ALA A 201 0.49 11.21 6.15
CA ALA A 201 1.21 12.35 6.68
C ALA A 201 1.13 12.36 8.21
N GLY A 202 2.06 13.06 8.87
CA GLY A 202 2.01 13.31 10.31
C GLY A 202 0.72 14.02 10.75
N PRO A 203 0.52 14.24 12.06
CA PRO A 203 -0.75 14.72 12.59
C PRO A 203 -0.95 16.17 12.13
N GLY A 204 -2.16 16.49 11.64
CA GLY A 204 -2.47 17.83 11.14
C GLY A 204 -1.83 18.19 9.79
N GLN A 205 -1.23 17.21 9.10
CA GLN A 205 -0.74 17.36 7.73
C GLN A 205 -1.50 16.40 6.82
N ALA A 206 -1.65 16.78 5.54
CA ALA A 206 -2.14 15.89 4.49
C ALA A 206 -1.02 15.68 3.48
N PHE A 207 -0.89 14.46 2.94
CA PHE A 207 -0.09 14.26 1.75
C PHE A 207 -0.89 14.77 0.56
N ASP A 208 -0.51 15.92 0.03
CA ASP A 208 -1.06 16.39 -1.23
C ASP A 208 -0.49 15.58 -2.41
N ARG A 209 -1.11 15.76 -3.58
CA ARG A 209 -0.74 15.05 -4.81
C ARG A 209 0.67 15.41 -5.30
N LYS A 210 1.17 16.61 -4.99
CA LYS A 210 2.49 17.10 -5.41
C LYS A 210 3.58 16.41 -4.61
N MET A 211 3.43 16.36 -3.29
CA MET A 211 4.31 15.62 -2.39
C MET A 211 4.33 14.15 -2.79
N LEU A 212 3.18 13.55 -3.11
CA LEU A 212 3.12 12.18 -3.61
C LEU A 212 3.88 12.01 -4.94
N GLY A 213 3.73 12.95 -5.88
CA GLY A 213 4.52 13.08 -7.12
C GLY A 213 6.01 12.96 -6.85
N CYS A 214 6.47 13.83 -5.96
CA CYS A 214 7.86 13.88 -5.58
C CYS A 214 8.38 12.64 -4.88
N LEU A 215 7.54 12.05 -4.03
CA LEU A 215 7.87 10.83 -3.30
C LEU A 215 8.05 9.65 -4.26
N VAL A 216 7.08 9.44 -5.15
CA VAL A 216 7.12 8.34 -6.12
C VAL A 216 8.32 8.50 -7.05
N ASP A 217 8.61 9.71 -7.52
CA ASP A 217 9.80 9.95 -8.37
C ASP A 217 11.13 9.64 -7.68
N GLN A 218 11.19 9.70 -6.35
CA GLN A 218 12.38 9.40 -5.57
C GLN A 218 12.55 7.93 -5.22
N LEU A 219 11.51 7.09 -5.40
CA LEU A 219 11.65 5.64 -5.19
C LEU A 219 12.79 5.11 -6.03
N SER A 220 13.70 4.37 -5.41
CA SER A 220 14.90 3.84 -6.04
C SER A 220 15.04 2.37 -5.71
N PHE A 221 15.59 1.61 -6.64
CA PHE A 221 15.82 0.19 -6.47
C PHE A 221 17.29 -0.09 -6.74
N ARG A 222 17.98 -0.62 -5.73
CA ARG A 222 19.33 -1.15 -5.91
C ARG A 222 19.26 -2.64 -6.13
N SER A 223 19.64 -3.06 -7.33
CA SER A 223 19.70 -4.46 -7.72
C SER A 223 20.97 -5.15 -7.24
N ASN A 224 20.86 -6.46 -7.04
CA ASN A 224 21.97 -7.40 -6.96
C ASN A 224 21.95 -8.44 -8.11
N GLY A 225 21.15 -8.22 -9.15
CA GLY A 225 20.95 -9.11 -10.29
C GLY A 225 19.86 -10.16 -10.12
N ALA A 226 19.21 -10.25 -8.95
CA ALA A 226 18.18 -11.26 -8.68
C ALA A 226 16.80 -10.96 -9.31
N ALA A 227 16.60 -9.76 -9.88
CA ALA A 227 15.32 -9.29 -10.40
C ALA A 227 15.48 -8.49 -11.71
N PRO A 228 15.96 -9.10 -12.81
CA PRO A 228 16.37 -8.37 -14.02
C PRO A 228 15.24 -7.55 -14.68
N ALA A 229 13.98 -7.98 -14.55
CA ALA A 229 12.83 -7.22 -15.06
C ALA A 229 12.61 -5.92 -14.27
N VAL A 230 12.75 -5.99 -12.94
CA VAL A 230 12.70 -4.83 -12.05
C VAL A 230 13.86 -3.89 -12.33
N ASP A 231 15.07 -4.42 -12.51
CA ASP A 231 16.25 -3.62 -12.85
C ASP A 231 16.03 -2.81 -14.11
N LYS A 232 15.59 -3.49 -15.16
CA LYS A 232 15.27 -2.85 -16.45
C LYS A 232 14.17 -1.80 -16.29
N PHE A 233 13.14 -2.10 -15.50
CA PHE A 233 12.06 -1.15 -15.23
C PHE A 233 12.56 0.15 -14.59
N PHE A 234 13.38 0.05 -13.54
CA PHE A 234 13.95 1.24 -12.88
C PHE A 234 14.96 1.97 -13.75
N LEU A 235 15.78 1.26 -14.51
CA LEU A 235 16.75 1.85 -15.45
C LEU A 235 16.06 2.67 -16.56
N LEU A 236 14.94 2.17 -17.10
CA LEU A 236 14.18 2.90 -18.13
C LEU A 236 13.48 4.14 -17.58
N ALA A 237 13.12 4.15 -16.28
CA ALA A 237 12.51 5.30 -15.61
C ALA A 237 13.52 6.34 -15.12
N GLU A 238 14.83 6.05 -15.19
CA GLU A 238 15.88 6.90 -14.66
C GLU A 238 16.02 8.26 -15.37
N PRO A 239 15.97 8.35 -16.71
CA PRO A 239 16.05 9.64 -17.41
C PRO A 239 14.89 10.60 -17.09
N LEU A 240 13.81 10.08 -16.51
CA LEU A 240 12.61 10.85 -16.16
C LEU A 240 12.58 11.27 -14.68
N ARG A 241 13.62 10.97 -13.89
CA ARG A 241 13.64 11.30 -12.45
C ARG A 241 13.49 12.80 -12.23
N GLY A 242 12.62 13.15 -11.28
CA GLY A 242 12.39 14.53 -10.84
C GLY A 242 11.43 15.32 -11.72
N GLN A 243 10.98 14.77 -12.85
CA GLN A 243 10.04 15.46 -13.73
C GLN A 243 8.67 15.65 -13.08
N ALA A 244 8.13 14.65 -12.37
CA ALA A 244 6.84 14.79 -11.69
C ALA A 244 6.95 15.77 -10.52
N CYS A 245 8.08 15.77 -9.81
CA CYS A 245 8.40 16.81 -8.82
C CYS A 245 8.36 18.23 -9.40
N ALA A 246 9.05 18.43 -10.52
CA ALA A 246 9.19 19.74 -11.16
C ALA A 246 7.85 20.24 -11.74
N VAL A 247 7.09 19.37 -12.39
CA VAL A 247 5.78 19.72 -12.98
C VAL A 247 4.76 20.06 -11.89
N ALA A 248 4.77 19.31 -10.79
CA ALA A 248 3.87 19.59 -9.67
C ALA A 248 4.16 20.94 -8.99
N ALA A 249 5.41 21.43 -9.04
CA ALA A 249 5.76 22.79 -8.61
C ALA A 249 5.13 23.87 -9.50
N ALA A 250 5.20 23.70 -10.82
CA ALA A 250 4.61 24.64 -11.77
C ALA A 250 3.06 24.68 -11.71
N SER A 251 2.40 23.55 -11.44
CA SER A 251 0.93 23.52 -11.33
C SER A 251 0.41 24.18 -10.05
N SER A 252 1.17 24.12 -8.93
CA SER A 252 0.75 24.78 -7.69
C SER A 252 0.84 26.30 -7.79
N GLU A 253 1.88 26.85 -8.43
CA GLU A 253 1.97 28.30 -8.68
C GLU A 253 0.78 28.80 -9.51
N LYS A 254 0.34 28.04 -10.51
CA LYS A 254 -0.82 28.42 -11.32
C LYS A 254 -2.14 28.33 -10.55
N ALA A 255 -2.30 27.33 -9.68
CA ALA A 255 -3.48 27.20 -8.83
C ALA A 255 -3.53 28.30 -7.76
N ASP A 256 -2.39 28.65 -7.18
CA ASP A 256 -2.27 29.69 -6.15
C ASP A 256 -2.44 31.10 -6.76
N TRP A 257 -1.92 31.34 -7.97
CA TRP A 257 -2.21 32.53 -8.77
C TRP A 257 -3.71 32.66 -9.09
N MET A 258 -4.37 31.56 -9.47
CA MET A 258 -5.81 31.58 -9.71
C MET A 258 -6.58 31.85 -8.42
N ALA A 259 -6.21 31.25 -7.29
CA ALA A 259 -6.86 31.49 -6.01
C ALA A 259 -6.67 32.94 -5.52
N ALA A 260 -5.45 33.49 -5.65
CA ALA A 260 -5.11 34.86 -5.30
C ALA A 260 -5.84 35.90 -6.17
N HIS A 261 -6.26 35.54 -7.38
CA HIS A 261 -7.00 36.43 -8.30
C HIS A 261 -8.49 36.08 -8.42
N SER A 262 -8.94 35.04 -7.72
CA SER A 262 -10.36 34.65 -7.62
C SER A 262 -11.04 35.19 -6.36
N VAL A 263 -10.36 36.00 -5.55
CA VAL A 263 -11.02 36.78 -4.49
C VAL A 263 -11.74 37.95 -5.15
N PRO A 264 -13.08 37.94 -5.29
CA PRO A 264 -13.79 39.13 -5.75
C PRO A 264 -13.55 40.26 -4.72
N PRO A 265 -13.34 41.52 -5.15
CA PRO A 265 -13.32 42.63 -4.22
C PRO A 265 -14.63 42.61 -3.44
N GLY A 266 -14.50 42.53 -2.11
CA GLY A 266 -15.62 42.32 -1.21
C GLY A 266 -16.75 43.31 -1.47
N ALA A 267 -17.96 42.76 -1.58
CA ALA A 267 -19.16 43.52 -1.29
C ALA A 267 -19.10 43.93 0.19
N ALA A 268 -18.50 45.10 0.45
CA ALA A 268 -18.72 45.83 1.69
C ALA A 268 -20.23 46.06 1.80
N SER A 269 -20.91 45.29 2.65
CA SER A 269 -22.28 45.58 3.03
C SER A 269 -22.27 46.93 3.75
N PRO A 270 -22.94 47.98 3.26
CA PRO A 270 -23.06 49.20 4.03
C PRO A 270 -23.85 48.90 5.30
N ALA A 271 -23.23 49.11 6.45
CA ALA A 271 -23.89 49.11 7.74
C ALA A 271 -25.04 50.12 7.71
N LEU A 272 -26.27 49.65 7.96
CA LEU A 272 -27.42 50.52 8.15
C LEU A 272 -27.19 51.39 9.41
N PRO A 273 -27.38 52.72 9.34
CA PRO A 273 -27.18 53.59 10.48
C PRO A 273 -28.26 53.36 11.54
N ALA A 274 -27.82 53.15 12.79
CA ALA A 274 -28.65 53.09 13.97
C ALA A 274 -29.40 54.43 14.16
N LYS A 275 -30.73 54.38 14.22
CA LYS A 275 -31.56 55.53 14.60
C LYS A 275 -31.40 55.80 16.10
N THR A 276 -30.73 56.89 16.45
CA THR A 276 -30.69 57.44 17.81
C THR A 276 -32.08 57.94 18.22
N ALA A 277 -32.63 57.35 19.29
CA ALA A 277 -33.80 57.85 19.99
C ALA A 277 -33.48 59.17 20.69
N LYS A 278 -34.22 60.22 20.35
CA LYS A 278 -34.13 61.55 20.96
C LYS A 278 -34.87 61.53 22.29
N LYS A 279 -34.12 61.68 23.39
CA LYS A 279 -34.63 61.88 24.75
C LYS A 279 -35.14 63.32 24.85
N ALA A 280 -36.44 63.51 25.03
CA ALA A 280 -37.02 64.79 25.44
C ALA A 280 -37.27 64.76 26.96
N ARG A 281 -37.05 65.92 27.56
CA ARG A 281 -37.03 66.23 28.98
C ARG A 281 -38.43 66.56 29.48
#